data_AF-A0A0Q8ASS7-F1
#
_entry.id   AF-A0A0Q8ASS7-F1
#
_cell.length_a   1.000
_cell.length_b   1.000
_cell.length_c   1.000
_cell.angle_alpha   90.00
_cell.angle_beta   90.00
_cell.angle_gamma   90.00
#
_symmetry.space_group_name_H-M   'P 1'
#
loop_
_entity.id
_entity.type
_entity.pdbx_description
1 polymer ?
#
loop_
_entity_poly.entity_id
_entity_poly.type
_entity_poly.pdbx_seq_one_letter_code
_entity_poly.pdbx_strand_id
1 'polypeptide(L)'
;MVGDLLGGLRSLEQVLDQLAFAHTSSEAIARTDDGDHWAGVEEAHAAALALRRASTLVARASLALDRASQHSSRIAWGPSVVAAPQVSESLAPRVNPNDSFQRPGPFAFQGSGAKVHRRNGMSL
;
A
#
# COMPACT_ATOMS: atom_id res chain seq x y z
N MET A 1 -12.99 -3.11 -8.02
CA MET A 1 -11.62 -3.11 -8.58
C MET A 1 -11.24 -4.44 -9.23
N VAL A 2 -11.10 -5.57 -8.51
CA VAL A 2 -10.76 -6.85 -9.18
C VAL A 2 -11.85 -7.31 -10.16
N GLY A 3 -13.13 -7.14 -9.80
CA GLY A 3 -14.25 -7.39 -10.72
C GLY A 3 -14.22 -6.52 -11.98
N ASP A 4 -13.90 -5.24 -11.84
CA ASP A 4 -13.79 -4.31 -12.98
C ASP A 4 -12.64 -4.71 -13.92
N LEU A 5 -11.51 -5.14 -13.36
CA LEU A 5 -10.38 -5.64 -14.14
C LEU A 5 -10.72 -6.94 -14.89
N LEU A 6 -11.40 -7.89 -14.24
CA LEU A 6 -11.88 -9.12 -14.89
C LEU A 6 -12.87 -8.81 -16.02
N GLY A 7 -13.77 -7.83 -15.81
CA GLY A 7 -14.66 -7.33 -16.85
C GLY A 7 -13.90 -6.71 -18.03
N GLY A 8 -12.86 -5.93 -17.74
CA GLY A 8 -11.98 -5.33 -18.75
C GLY A 8 -11.23 -6.37 -19.60
N LEU A 9 -10.66 -7.40 -18.97
CA LEU A 9 -9.99 -8.50 -19.69
C LEU A 9 -10.98 -9.27 -20.57
N ARG A 10 -12.20 -9.51 -20.09
CA ARG A 10 -13.23 -10.18 -20.89
C ARG A 10 -13.66 -9.35 -22.11
N SER A 11 -13.78 -8.03 -21.94
CA SER A 11 -14.04 -7.12 -23.05
C SER A 11 -12.90 -7.16 -24.08
N LEU A 12 -11.64 -7.16 -23.61
CA LEU A 12 -10.48 -7.24 -24.47
C LEU A 12 -10.43 -8.55 -25.27
N GLU A 13 -10.71 -9.70 -24.65
CA GLU A 13 -10.84 -10.99 -25.36
C GLU A 13 -11.84 -10.90 -26.52
N GLN A 14 -13.02 -10.32 -26.26
CA GLN A 14 -14.07 -10.17 -27.27
C GLN A 14 -13.64 -9.24 -28.42
N VAL A 15 -12.93 -8.16 -28.13
CA VAL A 15 -12.42 -7.23 -29.17
C VAL A 15 -11.35 -7.91 -30.02
N LEU A 16 -10.44 -8.68 -29.40
CA LEU A 16 -9.39 -9.42 -30.12
C LEU A 16 -9.99 -10.48 -31.06
N ASP A 17 -11.01 -11.21 -30.60
CA ASP A 17 -11.71 -12.19 -31.44
C ASP A 17 -12.51 -11.52 -32.58
N GLN A 18 -13.09 -10.35 -32.33
CA GLN A 18 -13.76 -9.55 -33.37
C GLN A 18 -12.78 -9.05 -34.43
N LEU A 19 -11.61 -8.54 -34.05
CA LEU A 19 -10.57 -8.15 -35.00
C LEU A 19 -10.08 -9.35 -35.81
N ALA A 20 -9.88 -10.50 -35.17
CA ALA A 20 -9.45 -11.71 -35.87
C ALA A 20 -10.47 -12.15 -36.92
N PHE A 21 -11.76 -12.10 -36.58
CA PHE A 21 -12.84 -12.37 -37.53
C PHE A 21 -12.85 -11.36 -38.69
N ALA A 22 -12.68 -10.07 -38.41
CA ALA A 22 -12.66 -9.01 -39.41
C ALA A 22 -11.57 -9.25 -40.48
N HIS A 23 -10.37 -9.66 -40.07
CA HIS A 23 -9.29 -10.03 -41.00
C HIS A 23 -9.69 -11.17 -41.93
N THR A 24 -10.19 -12.30 -41.39
CA THR A 24 -10.62 -13.44 -42.21
C THR A 24 -11.82 -13.13 -43.09
N SER A 25 -12.72 -12.24 -42.66
CA SER A 25 -13.88 -11.82 -43.46
C SER A 25 -13.52 -10.89 -44.62
N SER A 26 -12.33 -10.28 -44.57
CA SER A 26 -11.86 -9.31 -45.57
C SER A 26 -10.84 -9.93 -46.55
N GLU A 27 -10.63 -11.25 -46.51
CA GLU A 27 -9.60 -11.93 -47.33
C GLU A 27 -9.78 -11.68 -48.83
N ALA A 28 -11.03 -11.59 -49.30
CA ALA A 28 -11.36 -11.37 -50.73
C ALA A 28 -10.82 -10.05 -51.29
N ILE A 29 -10.51 -9.07 -50.43
CA ILE A 29 -9.95 -7.77 -50.83
C ILE A 29 -8.52 -7.56 -50.34
N ALA A 30 -7.92 -8.54 -49.67
CA ALA A 30 -6.59 -8.44 -49.09
C ALA A 30 -5.52 -8.35 -50.18
N ARG A 31 -4.56 -7.44 -50.03
CA ARG A 31 -3.35 -7.32 -50.86
C ARG A 31 -2.19 -6.83 -50.00
N THR A 32 -0.97 -7.21 -50.35
CA THR A 32 0.24 -6.57 -49.80
C THR A 32 0.44 -5.17 -50.40
N ASP A 33 1.40 -4.42 -49.86
CA ASP A 33 1.75 -3.08 -50.35
C ASP A 33 2.17 -3.07 -51.84
N ASP A 34 2.76 -4.17 -52.32
CA ASP A 34 3.12 -4.38 -53.73
C ASP A 34 1.91 -4.83 -54.60
N GLY A 35 0.74 -5.02 -54.00
CA GLY A 35 -0.49 -5.39 -54.67
C GLY A 35 -0.72 -6.90 -54.82
N ASP A 36 0.10 -7.77 -54.22
CA ASP A 36 -0.08 -9.22 -54.29
C ASP A 36 -1.26 -9.69 -53.42
N HIS A 37 -2.28 -10.26 -54.07
CA HIS A 37 -3.48 -10.75 -53.41
C HIS A 37 -3.24 -12.00 -52.56
N TRP A 38 -2.52 -13.00 -53.07
CA TRP A 38 -2.34 -14.27 -52.34
C TRP A 38 -1.45 -14.08 -51.13
N ALA A 39 -0.38 -13.28 -51.26
CA ALA A 39 0.43 -12.88 -50.11
C ALA A 39 -0.41 -12.07 -49.10
N GLY A 40 -1.30 -11.18 -49.57
CA GLY A 40 -2.20 -10.44 -48.69
C GLY A 40 -3.19 -11.32 -47.91
N VAL A 41 -3.71 -12.38 -48.54
CA VAL A 41 -4.57 -13.38 -47.88
C VAL A 41 -3.79 -14.09 -46.77
N GLU A 42 -2.57 -14.55 -47.04
CA GLU A 42 -1.72 -15.21 -46.04
C GLU A 42 -1.45 -14.29 -44.83
N GLU A 43 -1.10 -13.02 -45.08
CA GLU A 43 -0.90 -12.02 -44.02
C GLU A 43 -2.18 -11.78 -43.19
N ALA A 44 -3.36 -11.75 -43.83
CA ALA A 44 -4.62 -11.60 -43.12
C ALA A 44 -4.91 -12.80 -42.19
N HIS A 45 -4.63 -14.03 -42.64
CA HIS A 45 -4.76 -15.24 -41.82
C HIS A 45 -3.73 -15.27 -40.69
N ALA A 46 -2.48 -14.87 -40.96
CA ALA A 46 -1.43 -14.77 -39.95
C ALA A 46 -1.80 -13.76 -38.85
N ALA A 47 -2.32 -12.59 -39.23
CA ALA A 47 -2.81 -11.58 -38.29
C ALA A 47 -3.97 -12.12 -37.43
N ALA A 48 -4.97 -12.76 -38.05
CA ALA A 48 -6.09 -13.35 -37.34
C ALA A 48 -5.64 -14.42 -36.32
N LEU A 49 -4.67 -15.26 -36.69
CA LEU A 49 -4.10 -16.26 -35.80
C LEU A 49 -3.36 -15.63 -34.61
N ALA A 50 -2.58 -14.57 -34.85
CA ALA A 50 -1.89 -13.84 -33.80
C ALA A 50 -2.87 -13.19 -32.81
N LEU A 51 -3.96 -12.60 -33.31
CA LEU A 51 -5.02 -12.00 -32.48
C LEU A 51 -5.74 -13.04 -31.62
N ARG A 52 -6.07 -14.21 -32.17
CA ARG A 52 -6.66 -15.33 -31.39
C ARG A 52 -5.71 -15.86 -30.32
N ARG A 53 -4.41 -15.93 -30.62
CA ARG A 53 -3.39 -16.28 -29.61
C ARG A 53 -3.35 -15.23 -28.50
N ALA A 54 -3.41 -13.94 -28.82
CA ALA A 54 -3.49 -12.87 -27.83
C ALA A 54 -4.75 -13.02 -26.95
N SER A 55 -5.92 -13.26 -27.55
CA SER A 55 -7.18 -13.53 -26.82
C SER A 55 -7.01 -14.68 -25.82
N THR A 56 -6.37 -15.78 -26.24
CA THR A 56 -6.07 -16.93 -25.37
C THR A 56 -5.16 -16.56 -24.19
N LEU A 57 -4.17 -15.68 -24.40
CA LEU A 57 -3.28 -15.21 -23.32
C LEU A 57 -4.04 -14.33 -22.33
N VAL A 58 -4.93 -13.46 -22.80
CA VAL A 58 -5.79 -12.64 -21.94
C VAL A 58 -6.71 -13.52 -21.09
N ALA A 59 -7.32 -14.55 -21.68
CA ALA A 59 -8.11 -15.53 -20.93
C ALA A 59 -7.33 -16.25 -19.83
N ARG A 60 -6.06 -16.58 -20.08
CA ARG A 60 -5.18 -17.16 -19.05
C ARG A 60 -4.87 -16.14 -17.94
N ALA A 61 -4.66 -14.87 -18.28
CA ALA A 61 -4.48 -13.81 -17.29
C ALA A 61 -5.74 -13.63 -16.42
N SER A 62 -6.94 -13.68 -17.01
CA SER A 62 -8.21 -13.65 -16.29
C SER A 62 -8.30 -14.77 -15.25
N LEU A 63 -7.94 -16.00 -15.60
CA LEU A 63 -7.91 -17.13 -14.67
C LEU A 63 -6.89 -16.96 -13.53
N ALA A 64 -5.71 -16.41 -13.83
CA ALA A 64 -4.68 -16.16 -12.82
C ALA A 64 -5.14 -15.08 -11.82
N LEU A 65 -5.78 -14.02 -12.33
CA LEU A 65 -6.32 -12.94 -11.50
C LEU A 65 -7.46 -13.42 -10.61
N ASP A 66 -8.36 -14.26 -11.12
CA ASP A 66 -9.43 -14.85 -10.30
C ASP A 66 -8.85 -15.67 -9.14
N ARG A 67 -7.86 -16.51 -9.39
CA ARG A 67 -7.15 -17.25 -8.32
C ARG A 67 -6.49 -16.31 -7.31
N ALA A 68 -5.81 -15.27 -7.77
CA ALA A 68 -5.21 -14.27 -6.89
C ALA A 68 -6.26 -13.59 -6.00
N SER A 69 -7.43 -13.27 -6.56
CA SER A 69 -8.57 -12.72 -5.83
C SER A 69 -9.02 -13.65 -4.70
N GLN A 70 -9.17 -14.95 -5.00
CA GLN A 70 -9.52 -15.96 -4.01
C GLN A 70 -8.46 -16.09 -2.91
N HIS A 71 -7.17 -15.99 -3.23
CA HIS A 71 -6.12 -16.00 -2.20
C HIS A 71 -6.16 -14.73 -1.35
N SER A 72 -6.33 -13.58 -1.99
CA SER A 72 -6.39 -12.28 -1.31
C SER A 72 -7.52 -12.20 -0.30
N SER A 73 -8.67 -12.82 -0.56
CA SER A 73 -9.82 -12.80 0.35
C SER A 73 -9.58 -13.57 1.67
N ARG A 74 -8.56 -14.42 1.72
CA ARG A 74 -8.20 -15.21 2.91
C ARG A 74 -7.19 -14.50 3.81
N ILE A 75 -6.64 -13.36 3.38
CA ILE A 75 -5.60 -12.67 4.13
C ILE A 75 -6.24 -11.78 5.19
N ALA A 76 -5.95 -12.06 6.47
CA ALA A 76 -6.20 -11.15 7.57
C ALA A 76 -4.92 -10.36 7.86
N TRP A 77 -4.90 -9.08 7.49
CA TRP A 77 -3.78 -8.19 7.79
C TRP A 77 -3.85 -7.73 9.24
N GLY A 78 -2.77 -7.92 10.00
CA GLY A 78 -2.65 -7.43 11.38
C GLY A 78 -2.37 -5.93 11.45
N PRO A 79 -2.44 -5.32 12.64
CA PRO A 79 -2.04 -3.93 12.82
C PRO A 79 -0.58 -3.74 12.41
N SER A 80 -0.31 -2.70 11.63
CA SER A 80 1.06 -2.29 11.30
C SER A 80 1.73 -1.77 12.56
N VAL A 81 2.61 -2.57 13.17
CA VAL A 81 3.46 -2.13 14.26
C VAL A 81 4.62 -1.33 13.66
N VAL A 82 4.33 -0.10 13.23
CA VAL A 82 5.30 0.97 13.42
C VAL A 82 5.21 1.27 14.91
N ALA A 83 5.90 0.46 15.70
CA ALA A 83 6.01 0.68 17.14
C ALA A 83 6.63 2.07 17.33
N ALA A 84 5.81 3.07 17.68
CA ALA A 84 6.29 4.09 18.59
C ALA A 84 6.88 3.35 19.79
N PRO A 85 8.06 3.69 20.31
CA PRO A 85 8.62 2.97 21.44
C PRO A 85 7.59 2.98 22.58
N GLN A 86 7.14 1.79 22.96
CA GLN A 86 6.29 1.61 24.12
C GLN A 86 7.20 1.95 25.30
N VAL A 87 7.15 3.21 25.76
CA VAL A 87 7.83 3.61 26.99
C VAL A 87 7.20 2.77 28.08
N SER A 88 7.89 1.68 28.44
CA SER A 88 7.45 0.79 29.49
C SER A 88 7.36 1.62 30.74
N GLU A 89 6.13 1.80 31.22
CA GLU A 89 5.78 2.38 32.52
C GLU A 89 6.22 1.43 33.65
N SER A 90 7.50 1.03 33.61
CA SER A 90 8.18 0.20 34.62
C SER A 90 9.30 1.00 35.30
N LEU A 91 9.35 2.32 35.07
CA LEU A 91 10.33 3.23 35.69
C LEU A 91 9.67 4.45 36.35
N ALA A 92 8.43 4.32 36.84
CA ALA A 92 7.94 5.24 37.85
C ALA A 92 8.49 4.76 39.22
N PRO A 93 9.23 5.58 39.97
CA PRO A 93 9.61 5.24 41.34
C PRO A 93 8.33 4.96 42.12
N ARG A 94 8.15 3.74 42.61
CA ARG A 94 7.10 3.46 43.59
C ARG A 94 7.51 4.15 44.88
N VAL A 95 7.13 5.42 45.04
CA VAL A 95 7.18 6.12 46.32
C VAL A 95 6.24 5.35 47.24
N ASN A 96 6.81 4.59 48.18
CA ASN A 96 6.06 3.85 49.17
C ASN A 96 5.60 4.86 50.24
N PRO A 97 4.28 5.02 50.49
CA PRO A 97 3.79 5.94 51.52
C PRO A 97 4.21 5.56 52.95
N ASN A 98 4.77 4.37 53.15
CA ASN A 98 5.35 3.92 54.43
C ASN A 98 6.86 4.17 54.56
N ASP A 99 7.51 4.81 53.57
CA ASP A 99 8.95 5.08 53.64
C ASP A 99 9.22 6.18 54.67
N SER A 100 9.54 5.72 55.88
CA SER A 100 9.64 6.50 57.10
C SER A 100 11.07 7.02 57.22
N PHE A 101 11.46 7.94 56.33
CA PHE A 101 12.67 8.73 56.51
C PHE A 101 12.43 9.72 57.66
N GLN A 102 12.69 9.21 58.86
CA GLN A 102 13.22 9.88 60.06
C GLN A 102 12.86 11.37 60.18
N ARG A 103 11.82 11.66 60.97
CA ARG A 103 11.74 12.93 61.68
C ARG A 103 12.86 13.00 62.72
N PRO A 104 13.71 14.03 62.75
CA PRO A 104 14.33 14.46 63.98
C PRO A 104 13.52 15.63 64.54
N GLY A 105 12.94 15.43 65.72
CA GLY A 105 12.73 16.51 66.68
C GLY A 105 13.37 16.12 68.01
N PRO A 106 13.48 17.00 69.01
CA PRO A 106 13.63 18.46 68.95
C PRO A 106 14.95 18.90 69.61
N PHE A 107 15.61 19.95 69.11
CA PHE A 107 16.60 20.68 69.90
C PHE A 107 16.30 22.17 69.83
N ALA A 108 15.92 22.72 70.99
CA ALA A 108 15.79 24.14 71.21
C ALA A 108 17.14 24.73 71.62
N PHE A 109 17.55 25.84 70.99
CA PHE A 109 18.41 26.83 71.63
C PHE A 109 17.96 28.23 71.23
N GLN A 110 17.82 29.07 72.25
CA GLN A 110 17.28 30.42 72.25
C GLN A 110 18.45 31.41 72.17
N GLY A 111 18.36 32.44 71.31
CA GLY A 111 19.42 33.45 71.22
C GLY A 111 19.08 34.65 70.35
N SER A 112 18.72 35.74 71.04
CA SER A 112 18.46 37.11 70.57
C SER A 112 19.61 37.74 69.76
N GLY A 113 19.30 38.65 68.83
CA GLY A 113 20.33 39.55 68.25
C GLY A 113 19.88 40.30 67.00
N ALA A 114 19.94 41.63 67.05
CA ALA A 114 19.30 42.55 66.13
C ALA A 114 20.16 43.01 64.92
N LYS A 115 19.42 43.52 63.91
CA LYS A 115 19.68 44.77 63.14
C LYS A 115 20.72 44.80 61.98
N VAL A 116 20.23 45.45 60.89
CA VAL A 116 20.92 46.45 60.02
C VAL A 116 21.74 45.83 58.85
N HIS A 117 21.77 46.30 57.59
CA HIS A 117 21.57 47.62 56.96
C HIS A 117 21.16 47.52 55.47
N ARG A 118 20.60 48.62 54.95
CA ARG A 118 20.27 48.93 53.54
C ARG A 118 21.46 48.87 52.56
N ARG A 119 21.16 48.70 51.25
CA ARG A 119 21.43 49.61 50.08
C ARG A 119 21.42 48.75 48.79
N ASN A 120 20.55 48.95 47.81
CA ASN A 120 20.31 50.06 46.85
C ASN A 120 20.80 49.69 45.43
N GLY A 121 19.99 50.01 44.41
CA GLY A 121 20.34 50.08 42.98
C GLY A 121 19.77 48.89 42.20
N MET A 122 18.58 48.89 41.59
CA MET A 122 17.92 49.83 40.67
C MET A 122 18.62 49.95 39.30
N SER A 123 17.85 49.55 38.27
CA SER A 123 17.73 50.18 36.94
C SER A 123 18.83 49.89 35.92
N LEU A 124 18.55 49.64 34.63
CA LEU A 124 17.34 49.75 33.78
C LEU A 124 17.39 48.66 32.70
#